data_AF-A0A7N0UXY5-F1
#
_entry.id   AF-A0A7N0UXY5-F1
#
_cell.length_a   1.000
_cell.length_b   1.000
_cell.length_c   1.000
_cell.angle_alpha   90.00
_cell.angle_beta   90.00
_cell.angle_gamma   90.00
#
_symmetry.space_group_name_H-M   'P 1'
#
loop_
_entity.id
_entity.type
_entity.pdbx_description
1 polymer ?
#
loop_
_entity_poly.entity_id
_entity_poly.type
_entity_poly.pdbx_seq_one_letter_code
_entity_poly.pdbx_strand_id
1 'polypeptide(L)'
;MKFLVVELLYASNKQTREGEADQMFTLLTEGEIQAERVQICVQEICRSVLYFCMCVDQDDNELEILEIVHYYVEMLDHYFGSAYYTLDEEIMITPSFKNQARELIAAQRKGTLQESLRHPSKRVKFPTGAGQQSLSLHSLPHPITLSLSLTTPRSVTITGPDGKKRKVMYFYRQDVGMYYYGFEHPMKPLRISMAHALLKEYGLLNQMECIKPSLAREKDLGRFHTDDYVQFLKEVTPQKQQEMLRERRRFNVGDDCPVFDGLYDFCRTYAGGSVCGARKLNDKLCDIAINWAGGLHHAKKCEASGFCYVNDIVLAILELLKDHERVLYVDIDIHHGDGVEEAFYLTDRVMTVSFHKFGDYFPGTGDIRDIGYGKGKYYSVNVPLEDGIDDDSYHFMFKPIMRKVMEVYDPKAVVLQCGADSLSGDRLGCFNLTIKGHGECVKFMRSFNVPLLLLGGGGYTIRNVARCWCYETAVALNKEIPDVMPYNKYYDYYGPDFKLYIPPSNMENKNKMAQLEKVKAKLLDNLAKLQHVPSVQFQETAPDFYRTEVCSDIHLL
;
A
#
# COMPACT_ATOMS: atom_id res chain seq x y z
N MET A 1 -32.14 -6.25 26.87
CA MET A 1 -32.11 -6.11 25.40
C MET A 1 -30.77 -5.56 24.99
N LYS A 2 -30.04 -6.33 24.19
CA LYS A 2 -28.86 -5.87 23.46
C LYS A 2 -29.32 -5.46 22.06
N PHE A 3 -28.70 -4.43 21.50
CA PHE A 3 -28.89 -4.07 20.10
C PHE A 3 -27.66 -4.58 19.35
N LEU A 4 -27.85 -5.55 18.47
CA LEU A 4 -26.81 -5.95 17.54
C LEU A 4 -26.94 -5.04 16.32
N VAL A 5 -25.87 -4.31 15.99
CA VAL A 5 -25.83 -3.55 14.74
C VAL A 5 -24.80 -4.18 13.85
N VAL A 6 -25.25 -4.62 12.70
CA VAL A 6 -24.44 -5.27 11.68
C VAL A 6 -24.24 -4.26 10.56
N GLU A 7 -23.00 -3.85 10.36
CA GLU A 7 -22.60 -3.10 9.17
C GLU A 7 -22.37 -4.10 8.03
N LEU A 8 -23.12 -3.92 6.94
CA LEU A 8 -23.02 -4.72 5.73
C LEU A 8 -22.47 -3.87 4.59
N LEU A 9 -21.30 -4.29 4.10
CA LEU A 9 -20.62 -3.69 2.98
C LEU A 9 -20.89 -4.55 1.75
N TYR A 10 -21.40 -3.94 0.68
CA TYR A 10 -21.73 -4.64 -0.56
C TYR A 10 -21.25 -3.84 -1.78
N ALA A 11 -20.81 -4.56 -2.81
CA ALA A 11 -20.47 -3.96 -4.09
C ALA A 11 -21.74 -3.88 -4.96
N SER A 12 -22.31 -2.68 -5.11
CA SER A 12 -23.38 -2.45 -6.09
C SER A 12 -22.85 -2.69 -7.51
N ASN A 13 -23.24 -3.81 -8.12
CA ASN A 13 -23.11 -3.98 -9.56
C ASN A 13 -24.07 -2.98 -10.23
N LYS A 14 -23.57 -2.17 -11.17
CA LYS A 14 -24.31 -1.09 -11.90
C LYS A 14 -25.60 -1.53 -12.61
N GLN A 15 -25.98 -2.80 -12.54
CA GLN A 15 -27.15 -3.40 -13.16
C GLN A 15 -28.27 -3.80 -12.21
N THR A 16 -28.18 -3.52 -10.90
CA THR A 16 -29.35 -3.66 -10.03
C THR A 16 -30.38 -2.61 -10.45
N ARG A 17 -31.42 -3.05 -11.16
CA ARG A 17 -32.50 -2.20 -11.63
C ARG A 17 -33.17 -1.60 -10.39
N GLU A 18 -33.50 -0.31 -10.38
CA GLU A 18 -34.12 0.38 -9.24
C GLU A 18 -35.34 -0.34 -8.64
N GLY A 19 -35.98 -1.27 -9.36
CA GLY A 19 -37.06 -2.12 -8.83
C GLY A 19 -36.65 -3.35 -8.02
N GLU A 20 -35.45 -3.92 -8.20
CA GLU A 20 -35.00 -5.13 -7.48
C GLU A 20 -34.57 -4.80 -6.04
N ALA A 21 -33.97 -3.63 -5.83
CA ALA A 21 -33.67 -3.13 -4.48
C ALA A 21 -34.95 -2.88 -3.68
N ASP A 22 -35.97 -2.26 -4.29
CA ASP A 22 -37.27 -2.02 -3.64
C ASP A 22 -38.00 -3.34 -3.31
N GLN A 23 -37.91 -4.34 -4.20
CA GLN A 23 -38.49 -5.67 -3.98
C GLN A 23 -37.76 -6.43 -2.86
N MET A 24 -36.43 -6.30 -2.77
CA MET A 24 -35.61 -6.83 -1.68
C MET A 24 -35.91 -6.14 -0.35
N PHE A 25 -35.99 -4.80 -0.32
CA PHE A 25 -36.38 -4.05 0.87
C PHE A 25 -37.75 -4.48 1.36
N THR A 26 -38.69 -4.70 0.45
CA THR A 26 -40.04 -5.21 0.75
C THR A 26 -39.97 -6.63 1.31
N LEU A 27 -39.22 -7.56 0.70
CA LEU A 27 -38.99 -8.92 1.23
C LEU A 27 -38.30 -8.93 2.60
N LEU A 28 -37.40 -7.98 2.86
CA LEU A 28 -36.73 -7.83 4.14
C LEU A 28 -37.64 -7.29 5.26
N THR A 29 -38.64 -6.49 4.89
CA THR A 29 -39.59 -5.89 5.84
C THR A 29 -40.92 -6.64 5.96
N GLU A 30 -41.34 -7.35 4.92
CA GLU A 30 -42.61 -8.10 4.84
C GLU A 30 -42.41 -9.62 4.84
N GLY A 31 -41.20 -10.11 4.54
CA GLY A 31 -40.89 -11.53 4.48
C GLY A 31 -40.95 -12.19 5.84
N GLU A 32 -41.82 -13.19 5.93
CA GLU A 32 -41.98 -14.12 7.03
C GLU A 32 -40.66 -14.83 7.39
N ILE A 33 -39.81 -14.20 8.18
CA ILE A 33 -38.80 -14.93 8.94
C ILE A 33 -39.43 -15.24 10.29
N GLN A 34 -39.85 -16.49 10.44
CA GLN A 34 -40.37 -17.09 11.67
C GLN A 34 -39.29 -17.14 12.76
N ALA A 35 -38.86 -15.98 13.23
CA ALA A 35 -38.28 -15.82 14.54
C ALA A 35 -39.21 -14.85 15.27
N GLU A 36 -40.18 -15.37 16.04
CA GLU A 36 -41.16 -14.59 16.81
C GLU A 36 -40.54 -13.54 17.76
N ARG A 37 -39.20 -13.45 17.85
CA ARG A 37 -38.44 -12.65 18.80
C ARG A 37 -37.50 -11.61 18.18
N VAL A 38 -37.31 -11.59 16.85
CA VAL A 38 -36.27 -10.77 16.22
C VAL A 38 -36.88 -9.66 15.37
N GLN A 39 -36.70 -8.40 15.79
CA GLN A 39 -37.16 -7.22 15.05
C GLN A 39 -35.98 -6.51 14.38
N ILE A 40 -36.08 -6.27 13.07
CA ILE A 40 -35.00 -5.78 12.21
C ILE A 40 -35.38 -4.43 11.60
N CYS A 41 -34.46 -3.47 11.69
CA CYS A 41 -34.55 -2.18 11.01
C CYS A 41 -33.36 -2.03 10.04
N VAL A 42 -33.65 -1.69 8.78
CA VAL A 42 -32.63 -1.54 7.73
C VAL A 42 -32.55 -0.08 7.31
N GLN A 43 -31.34 0.48 7.26
CA GLN A 43 -31.12 1.83 6.74
C GLN A 43 -29.96 1.85 5.74
N GLU A 44 -30.23 2.33 4.54
CA GLU A 44 -29.21 2.68 3.56
C GLU A 44 -28.62 4.05 3.91
N ILE A 45 -27.31 4.13 4.12
CA ILE A 45 -26.62 5.40 4.42
C ILE A 45 -25.90 5.94 3.17
N CYS A 46 -25.47 5.04 2.27
CA CYS A 46 -24.95 5.35 0.94
C CYS A 46 -25.07 4.13 0.02
N ARG A 47 -24.94 4.31 -1.31
CA ARG A 47 -25.16 3.30 -2.37
C ARG A 47 -24.30 2.02 -2.32
N SER A 48 -23.61 1.76 -1.22
CA SER A 48 -22.67 0.64 -1.03
C SER A 48 -22.58 0.15 0.42
N VAL A 49 -23.39 0.70 1.34
CA VAL A 49 -23.37 0.36 2.77
C VAL A 49 -24.80 0.30 3.32
N LEU A 50 -25.18 -0.87 3.83
CA LEU A 50 -26.43 -1.11 4.54
C LEU A 50 -26.14 -1.36 6.02
N TYR A 51 -26.87 -0.69 6.91
CA TYR A 51 -26.84 -1.00 8.33
C TYR A 51 -28.10 -1.75 8.73
N PHE A 52 -27.91 -2.87 9.42
CA PHE A 52 -28.98 -3.68 9.99
C PHE A 52 -28.92 -3.58 11.51
N CYS A 53 -30.03 -3.18 12.14
CA CYS A 53 -30.13 -3.16 13.59
C CYS A 53 -31.15 -4.21 14.04
N MET A 54 -30.71 -5.11 14.92
CA MET A 54 -31.48 -6.23 15.42
C MET A 54 -31.59 -6.14 16.94
N CYS A 55 -32.81 -6.22 17.46
CA CYS A 55 -33.04 -6.29 18.90
C CYS A 55 -33.04 -7.75 19.35
N VAL A 56 -32.20 -8.05 20.34
CA VAL A 56 -32.03 -9.40 20.88
C VAL A 56 -32.27 -9.37 22.39
N ASP A 57 -33.00 -10.34 22.92
CA ASP A 57 -33.16 -10.53 24.37
C ASP A 57 -31.88 -11.11 24.99
N GLN A 58 -31.68 -10.85 26.28
CA GLN A 58 -30.45 -11.27 26.97
C GLN A 58 -30.32 -12.79 27.10
N ASP A 59 -31.43 -13.51 26.92
CA ASP A 59 -31.50 -14.97 27.06
C ASP A 59 -31.62 -15.68 25.70
N ASP A 60 -31.54 -14.95 24.58
CA ASP A 60 -31.60 -15.54 23.24
C ASP A 60 -30.29 -16.28 22.91
N ASN A 61 -30.41 -17.37 22.17
CA ASN A 61 -29.29 -18.24 21.82
C ASN A 61 -28.37 -17.57 20.78
N GLU A 62 -27.09 -17.40 21.12
CA GLU A 62 -26.07 -16.80 20.25
C GLU A 62 -25.93 -17.51 18.89
N LEU A 63 -26.15 -18.83 18.85
CA LEU A 63 -26.11 -19.61 17.60
C LEU A 63 -27.30 -19.30 16.69
N GLU A 64 -28.51 -19.12 17.24
CA GLU A 64 -29.70 -18.76 16.46
C GLU A 64 -29.56 -17.34 15.88
N ILE A 65 -28.96 -16.42 16.64
CA ILE A 65 -28.66 -15.05 16.20
C ILE A 65 -27.68 -15.07 15.02
N LEU A 66 -26.62 -15.87 15.11
CA LEU A 66 -25.63 -16.03 14.05
C LEU A 66 -26.22 -16.67 12.79
N GLU A 67 -27.10 -17.66 12.92
CA GLU A 67 -27.82 -18.27 11.79
C GLU A 67 -28.69 -17.25 11.06
N ILE A 68 -29.38 -16.37 11.80
CA ILE A 68 -30.17 -15.29 11.20
C ILE A 68 -29.25 -14.32 10.45
N VAL A 69 -28.14 -13.87 11.06
CA VAL A 69 -27.18 -12.98 10.38
C VAL A 69 -26.61 -13.62 9.12
N HIS A 70 -26.23 -14.90 9.17
CA HIS A 70 -25.74 -15.65 8.01
C HIS A 70 -26.77 -15.74 6.89
N TYR A 71 -28.03 -16.07 7.20
CA TYR A 71 -29.09 -16.14 6.20
C TYR A 71 -29.28 -14.81 5.46
N TYR A 72 -29.24 -13.69 6.19
CA TYR A 72 -29.32 -12.36 5.60
C TYR A 72 -28.13 -12.05 4.68
N VAL A 73 -26.93 -12.47 5.07
CA VAL A 73 -25.71 -12.29 4.27
C VAL A 73 -25.77 -13.13 3.00
N GLU A 74 -26.21 -14.39 3.07
CA GLU A 74 -26.41 -15.26 1.90
C GLU A 74 -27.43 -14.66 0.92
N MET A 75 -28.54 -14.14 1.43
CA MET A 75 -29.54 -13.49 0.59
C MET A 75 -28.98 -12.23 -0.07
N LEU A 76 -28.18 -11.41 0.62
CA LEU A 76 -27.55 -10.24 0.04
C LEU A 76 -26.44 -10.60 -0.97
N ASP A 77 -25.68 -11.67 -0.70
CA ASP A 77 -24.69 -12.21 -1.62
C ASP A 77 -25.34 -12.69 -2.92
N HIS A 78 -26.53 -13.28 -2.82
CA HIS A 78 -27.34 -13.66 -3.98
C HIS A 78 -27.71 -12.46 -4.89
N TYR A 79 -28.02 -11.29 -4.31
CA TYR A 79 -28.42 -10.09 -5.08
C TYR A 79 -27.24 -9.20 -5.50
N PHE A 80 -26.14 -9.14 -4.73
CA PHE A 80 -25.03 -8.22 -4.96
C PHE A 80 -23.70 -8.89 -5.33
N GLY A 81 -23.63 -10.22 -5.31
CA GLY A 81 -22.49 -11.03 -5.76
C GLY A 81 -21.28 -11.09 -4.83
N SER A 82 -21.17 -10.16 -3.87
CA SER A 82 -20.17 -10.20 -2.79
C SER A 82 -20.63 -9.33 -1.61
N ALA A 83 -21.19 -9.96 -0.57
CA ALA A 83 -21.54 -9.31 0.69
C ALA A 83 -20.65 -9.82 1.84
N TYR A 84 -20.18 -8.91 2.70
CA TYR A 84 -19.43 -9.28 3.91
C TYR A 84 -19.91 -8.45 5.10
N TYR A 85 -19.81 -9.06 6.28
CA TYR A 85 -20.32 -8.49 7.52
C TYR A 85 -19.25 -8.44 8.59
N THR A 86 -19.41 -7.48 9.50
CA THR A 86 -18.63 -7.36 10.73
C THR A 86 -19.60 -7.28 11.90
N LEU A 87 -19.41 -8.15 12.89
CA LEU A 87 -20.15 -8.14 14.15
C LEU A 87 -19.36 -7.27 15.13
N ASP A 88 -19.90 -6.10 15.47
CA ASP A 88 -19.31 -5.22 16.48
C ASP A 88 -20.34 -4.98 17.59
N GLU A 89 -19.98 -5.24 18.85
CA GLU A 89 -20.87 -4.98 20.00
C GLU A 89 -21.06 -3.47 20.24
N GLU A 90 -20.17 -2.62 19.72
CA GLU A 90 -20.23 -1.16 19.87
C GLU A 90 -19.85 -0.40 18.58
N ILE A 91 -20.59 -0.62 17.49
CA ILE A 91 -20.53 0.34 16.38
C ILE A 91 -20.92 1.73 16.92
N MET A 92 -20.06 2.73 16.70
CA MET A 92 -20.26 4.15 17.05
C MET A 92 -21.35 4.76 16.14
N ILE A 93 -22.58 4.36 16.39
CA ILE A 93 -23.75 4.88 15.71
C ILE A 93 -24.15 6.19 16.38
N THR A 94 -24.43 7.21 15.57
CA THR A 94 -24.87 8.52 16.08
C THR A 94 -26.01 8.37 17.10
N PRO A 95 -26.04 9.15 18.19
CA PRO A 95 -27.12 9.10 19.18
C PRO A 95 -28.52 9.25 18.55
N SER A 96 -28.62 9.96 17.42
CA SER A 96 -29.84 10.12 16.63
C SER A 96 -30.39 8.80 16.10
N PHE A 97 -29.55 7.95 15.52
CA PHE A 97 -29.98 6.67 14.96
C PHE A 97 -30.32 5.66 16.06
N LYS A 98 -29.56 5.62 17.16
CA LYS A 98 -29.92 4.77 18.32
C LYS A 98 -31.29 5.14 18.90
N ASN A 99 -31.64 6.43 18.91
CA ASN A 99 -32.95 6.89 19.36
C ASN A 99 -34.07 6.58 18.35
N GLN A 100 -33.82 6.74 17.04
CA GLN A 100 -34.77 6.38 15.99
C GLN A 100 -35.05 4.87 15.93
N ALA A 101 -34.01 4.03 16.05
CA ALA A 101 -34.17 2.59 16.13
C ALA A 101 -35.02 2.19 17.35
N ARG A 102 -34.80 2.82 18.51
CA ARG A 102 -35.64 2.62 19.71
C ARG A 102 -37.10 3.02 19.50
N GLU A 103 -37.37 4.13 18.82
CA GLU A 103 -38.73 4.60 18.53
C GLU A 103 -39.46 3.67 17.55
N LEU A 104 -38.79 3.24 16.47
CA LEU A 104 -39.35 2.30 15.47
C LEU A 104 -39.68 0.95 16.10
N ILE A 105 -38.75 0.40 16.88
CA ILE A 105 -38.93 -0.88 17.60
C ILE A 105 -40.06 -0.76 18.64
N ALA A 106 -40.16 0.36 19.35
CA ALA A 106 -41.24 0.62 20.30
C ALA A 106 -42.62 0.78 19.61
N ALA A 107 -42.68 1.41 18.44
CA ALA A 107 -43.90 1.58 17.66
C ALA A 107 -44.35 0.27 16.98
N GLN A 108 -43.42 -0.62 16.66
CA GLN A 108 -43.69 -1.94 16.09
C GLN A 108 -44.21 -2.93 17.15
N ARG A 109 -43.65 -2.91 18.37
CA ARG A 109 -44.17 -3.69 19.52
C ARG A 109 -45.56 -3.30 19.96
N LYS A 110 -45.95 -2.05 19.77
CA LYS A 110 -47.31 -1.56 20.07
C LYS A 110 -48.34 -1.91 18.98
N GLY A 111 -47.94 -2.63 17.92
CA GLY A 111 -48.80 -2.97 16.79
C GLY A 111 -49.20 -1.78 15.92
N THR A 112 -48.59 -0.61 16.13
CA THR A 112 -48.98 0.66 15.50
C THR A 112 -48.29 0.94 14.16
N LEU A 113 -47.33 0.11 13.72
CA LEU A 113 -46.56 0.34 12.49
C LEU A 113 -47.28 -0.08 11.19
N GLN A 114 -48.37 -0.85 11.28
CA GLN A 114 -49.04 -1.42 10.10
C GLN A 114 -49.76 -0.38 9.21
N GLU A 115 -49.97 0.85 9.68
CA GLU A 115 -50.69 1.88 8.90
C GLU A 115 -49.79 2.89 8.18
N SER A 116 -48.54 3.12 8.60
CA SER A 116 -47.69 4.16 8.00
C SER A 116 -46.90 3.72 6.76
N LEU A 117 -46.76 2.41 6.53
CA LEU A 117 -45.94 1.86 5.44
C LEU A 117 -46.76 1.44 4.19
N ARG A 118 -48.10 1.50 4.24
CA ARG A 118 -48.98 1.08 3.11
C ARG A 118 -49.12 2.11 1.98
N HIS A 119 -48.40 3.23 2.02
CA HIS A 119 -48.45 4.22 0.93
C HIS A 119 -47.05 4.50 0.36
N PRO A 120 -46.77 4.11 -0.90
CA PRO A 120 -45.45 4.23 -1.54
C PRO A 120 -45.04 5.69 -1.87
N SER A 121 -45.77 6.69 -1.38
CA SER A 121 -45.59 8.11 -1.71
C SER A 121 -45.00 8.97 -0.59
N LYS A 122 -44.59 8.40 0.56
CA LYS A 122 -43.86 9.14 1.61
C LYS A 122 -42.41 8.66 1.73
N ARG A 123 -41.60 8.96 0.71
CA ARG A 123 -40.15 9.09 0.90
C ARG A 123 -39.91 10.23 1.89
N VAL A 124 -39.38 9.92 3.08
CA VAL A 124 -38.82 10.95 3.96
C VAL A 124 -37.56 11.49 3.28
N LYS A 125 -37.71 12.61 2.55
CA LYS A 125 -36.59 13.34 1.98
C LYS A 125 -35.86 14.06 3.11
N PHE A 126 -34.58 13.76 3.29
CA PHE A 126 -33.69 14.60 4.09
C PHE A 126 -33.18 15.78 3.24
N PRO A 127 -33.07 16.99 3.81
CA PRO A 127 -32.63 18.15 3.05
C PRO A 127 -31.15 18.04 2.71
N THR A 128 -30.84 18.06 1.41
CA THR A 128 -29.57 18.55 0.89
C THR A 128 -29.54 20.07 1.09
N GLY A 129 -28.53 20.58 1.78
CA GLY A 129 -28.52 21.99 2.19
C GLY A 129 -28.45 22.98 1.02
N ALA A 130 -29.38 23.95 0.99
CA ALA A 130 -29.16 25.38 0.71
C ALA A 130 -30.52 26.11 0.55
N GLY A 131 -30.75 27.18 1.31
CA GLY A 131 -31.88 28.09 1.08
C GLY A 131 -32.23 28.99 2.27
N GLN A 132 -31.96 30.29 2.12
CA GLN A 132 -32.30 31.39 3.04
C GLN A 132 -33.76 31.35 3.54
N GLN A 133 -33.99 31.67 4.83
CA GLN A 133 -34.92 32.75 5.22
C GLN A 133 -34.83 33.12 6.73
N SER A 134 -34.58 34.41 6.92
CA SER A 134 -34.82 35.33 8.06
C SER A 134 -35.13 34.78 9.46
N LEU A 135 -34.21 35.03 10.39
CA LEU A 135 -34.53 35.37 11.78
C LEU A 135 -34.10 36.81 12.03
N SER A 136 -35.08 37.67 12.31
CA SER A 136 -34.88 39.07 12.70
C SER A 136 -34.42 39.14 14.14
N LEU A 137 -33.23 39.68 14.36
CA LEU A 137 -32.79 40.22 15.65
C LEU A 137 -32.10 41.56 15.39
N HIS A 138 -32.66 42.59 16.00
CA HIS A 138 -32.22 43.97 15.91
C HIS A 138 -30.80 44.17 16.46
N SER A 139 -30.06 45.04 15.75
CA SER A 139 -28.98 45.95 16.20
C SER A 139 -27.70 45.38 16.81
N LEU A 140 -26.57 45.50 16.09
CA LEU A 140 -25.31 46.18 16.47
C LEU A 140 -24.31 46.16 15.27
N PRO A 141 -23.31 47.08 15.17
CA PRO A 141 -22.76 47.53 13.88
C PRO A 141 -21.44 46.85 13.44
N HIS A 142 -21.32 46.74 12.10
CA HIS A 142 -20.14 46.54 11.24
C HIS A 142 -19.59 45.10 11.04
N PRO A 143 -19.57 44.60 9.77
CA PRO A 143 -18.90 43.34 9.43
C PRO A 143 -17.39 43.57 9.27
N ILE A 144 -16.59 42.81 10.02
CA ILE A 144 -15.18 42.56 9.70
C ILE A 144 -15.16 41.49 8.61
N THR A 145 -14.76 41.87 7.40
CA THR A 145 -14.51 40.93 6.31
C THR A 145 -13.24 40.14 6.59
N LEU A 146 -13.36 38.89 7.06
CA LEU A 146 -12.24 37.94 7.07
C LEU A 146 -12.15 37.27 5.70
N SER A 147 -11.26 37.76 4.84
CA SER A 147 -10.85 37.05 3.64
C SER A 147 -9.98 35.85 4.04
N LEU A 148 -10.54 34.64 4.03
CA LEU A 148 -9.75 33.42 4.06
C LEU A 148 -9.08 33.25 2.69
N SER A 149 -7.84 33.70 2.59
CA SER A 149 -6.94 33.25 1.52
C SER A 149 -6.67 31.77 1.77
N LEU A 150 -7.21 30.90 0.92
CA LEU A 150 -6.78 29.50 0.83
C LEU A 150 -5.32 29.49 0.39
N THR A 151 -4.40 29.49 1.36
CA THR A 151 -3.01 29.15 1.10
C THR A 151 -2.98 27.68 0.70
N THR A 152 -2.51 27.41 -0.51
CA THR A 152 -2.01 26.10 -0.93
C THR A 152 -1.22 25.45 0.21
N PRO A 153 -1.26 24.10 0.39
CA PRO A 153 -0.40 23.45 1.37
C PRO A 153 1.03 23.90 1.09
N ARG A 154 1.59 24.74 1.97
CA ARG A 154 2.97 25.17 1.85
C ARG A 154 3.79 23.90 1.94
N SER A 155 4.53 23.60 0.88
CA SER A 155 5.59 22.59 0.88
C SER A 155 6.38 22.69 2.18
N VAL A 156 6.12 21.78 3.12
CA VAL A 156 6.78 21.79 4.43
C VAL A 156 8.20 21.27 4.19
N THR A 157 9.17 22.17 4.26
CA THR A 157 10.57 21.78 4.14
C THR A 157 11.09 21.33 5.49
N ILE A 158 11.59 20.11 5.58
CA ILE A 158 12.00 19.51 6.85
C ILE A 158 13.51 19.40 6.93
N THR A 159 14.11 19.95 7.97
CA THR A 159 15.55 19.91 8.19
C THR A 159 16.00 18.50 8.55
N GLY A 160 16.93 17.92 7.79
CA GLY A 160 17.59 16.66 8.12
C GLY A 160 18.67 16.81 9.21
N PRO A 161 19.24 15.68 9.69
CA PRO A 161 20.33 15.66 10.67
C PRO A 161 21.57 16.42 10.20
N ASP A 162 21.71 16.57 8.89
CA ASP A 162 22.74 17.31 8.19
C ASP A 162 22.43 18.82 8.06
N GLY A 163 21.34 19.29 8.67
CA GLY A 163 20.93 20.70 8.63
C GLY A 163 20.24 21.13 7.33
N LYS A 164 20.09 20.23 6.34
CA LYS A 164 19.44 20.55 5.06
C LYS A 164 17.94 20.31 5.10
N LYS A 165 17.22 21.34 4.68
CA LYS A 165 15.79 21.32 4.41
C LYS A 165 15.50 20.39 3.22
N ARG A 166 14.64 19.38 3.42
CA ARG A 166 14.19 18.43 2.41
C ARG A 166 12.69 18.46 2.22
N LYS A 167 12.25 18.33 0.98
CA LYS A 167 10.86 18.20 0.61
C LYS A 167 10.55 16.73 0.30
N VAL A 168 9.53 16.20 0.98
CA VAL A 168 9.06 14.82 0.82
C VAL A 168 7.72 14.81 0.09
N MET A 169 7.60 13.96 -0.92
CA MET A 169 6.35 13.64 -1.60
C MET A 169 5.99 12.17 -1.35
N TYR A 170 4.73 11.91 -1.05
CA TYR A 170 4.22 10.56 -0.78
C TYR A 170 3.08 10.22 -1.73
N PHE A 171 3.19 9.08 -2.42
CA PHE A 171 2.26 8.65 -3.44
C PHE A 171 1.35 7.56 -2.90
N TYR A 172 0.04 7.81 -2.91
CA TYR A 172 -0.94 6.86 -2.39
C TYR A 172 -2.26 6.96 -3.13
N ARG A 173 -2.88 5.81 -3.38
CA ARG A 173 -4.29 5.73 -3.80
C ARG A 173 -5.08 4.94 -2.79
N GLN A 174 -6.27 5.45 -2.46
CA GLN A 174 -7.15 4.86 -1.46
C GLN A 174 -7.67 3.46 -1.84
N ASP A 175 -7.77 3.16 -3.13
CA ASP A 175 -8.23 1.88 -3.67
C ASP A 175 -7.18 0.76 -3.59
N VAL A 176 -5.90 1.07 -3.35
CA VAL A 176 -4.80 0.08 -3.40
C VAL A 176 -4.96 -1.06 -2.39
N GLY A 177 -5.61 -0.81 -1.24
CA GLY A 177 -5.84 -1.83 -0.23
C GLY A 177 -6.96 -2.82 -0.57
N MET A 178 -7.74 -2.55 -1.61
CA MET A 178 -8.92 -3.35 -2.00
C MET A 178 -8.56 -4.50 -2.94
N TYR A 179 -7.38 -4.46 -3.59
CA TYR A 179 -6.94 -5.56 -4.45
C TYR A 179 -6.63 -6.81 -3.63
N TYR A 180 -7.08 -7.96 -4.13
CA TYR A 180 -7.01 -9.24 -3.41
C TYR A 180 -6.42 -10.33 -4.29
N TYR A 181 -5.22 -10.80 -3.94
CA TYR A 181 -4.49 -11.82 -4.70
C TYR A 181 -5.19 -13.19 -4.69
N GLY A 182 -6.06 -13.46 -3.72
CA GLY A 182 -6.74 -14.74 -3.57
C GLY A 182 -6.70 -15.29 -2.16
N PHE A 183 -7.47 -16.36 -1.96
CA PHE A 183 -7.53 -17.12 -0.72
C PHE A 183 -6.13 -17.65 -0.34
N GLU A 184 -5.78 -17.57 0.94
CA GLU A 184 -4.48 -17.96 1.52
C GLU A 184 -3.21 -17.26 0.99
N HIS A 185 -3.28 -16.56 -0.15
CA HIS A 185 -2.13 -15.92 -0.76
C HIS A 185 -1.44 -14.92 0.20
N PRO A 186 -0.12 -14.98 0.39
CA PRO A 186 0.58 -14.20 1.43
C PRO A 186 0.65 -12.71 1.11
N MET A 187 0.73 -12.32 -0.17
CA MET A 187 0.69 -10.91 -0.57
C MET A 187 -0.70 -10.31 -0.30
N LYS A 188 -0.76 -9.36 0.62
CA LYS A 188 -1.99 -8.63 0.99
C LYS A 188 -1.80 -7.11 0.80
N PRO A 189 -2.28 -6.52 -0.32
CA PRO A 189 -2.20 -5.07 -0.57
C PRO A 189 -2.81 -4.19 0.54
N LEU A 190 -3.71 -4.74 1.37
CA LEU A 190 -4.22 -4.12 2.60
C LEU A 190 -3.13 -3.48 3.48
N ARG A 191 -1.93 -4.09 3.54
CA ARG A 191 -0.78 -3.59 4.32
C ARG A 191 -0.39 -2.14 3.97
N ILE A 192 -0.59 -1.72 2.72
CA ILE A 192 -0.32 -0.35 2.25
C ILE A 192 -1.34 0.63 2.85
N SER A 193 -2.61 0.22 2.94
CA SER A 193 -3.66 1.03 3.59
C SER A 193 -3.51 1.09 5.10
N MET A 194 -3.02 0.01 5.72
CA MET A 194 -2.65 0.01 7.14
C MET A 194 -1.50 0.99 7.41
N ALA A 195 -0.45 0.99 6.59
CA ALA A 195 0.64 1.96 6.69
C ALA A 195 0.11 3.40 6.55
N HIS A 196 -0.71 3.67 5.53
CA HIS A 196 -1.32 4.98 5.32
C HIS A 196 -2.14 5.46 6.54
N ALA A 197 -2.93 4.57 7.15
CA ALA A 197 -3.70 4.88 8.35
C ALA A 197 -2.78 5.28 9.52
N LEU A 198 -1.67 4.57 9.73
CA LEU A 198 -0.69 4.97 10.76
C LEU A 198 -0.05 6.32 10.45
N LEU A 199 0.35 6.57 9.20
CA LEU A 199 0.93 7.86 8.80
C LEU A 199 -0.02 9.03 9.10
N LYS A 200 -1.33 8.82 8.91
CA LYS A 200 -2.37 9.80 9.23
C LYS A 200 -2.43 10.06 10.74
N GLU A 201 -2.55 9.00 11.54
CA GLU A 201 -2.78 9.13 12.98
C GLU A 201 -1.53 9.59 13.76
N TYR A 202 -0.32 9.31 13.25
CA TYR A 202 0.91 9.94 13.76
C TYR A 202 1.11 11.39 13.26
N GLY A 203 0.21 11.92 12.43
CA GLY A 203 0.29 13.28 11.89
C GLY A 203 1.38 13.52 10.85
N LEU A 204 1.96 12.45 10.29
CA LEU A 204 3.07 12.51 9.33
C LEU A 204 2.62 13.01 7.95
N LEU A 205 1.38 12.71 7.54
CA LEU A 205 0.81 13.20 6.27
C LEU A 205 0.82 14.75 6.20
N ASN A 206 0.70 15.43 7.34
CA ASN A 206 0.70 16.90 7.42
C ASN A 206 2.10 17.51 7.22
N GLN A 207 3.15 16.69 7.12
CA GLN A 207 4.53 17.12 6.97
C GLN A 207 5.07 16.85 5.57
N MET A 208 4.27 16.27 4.67
CA MET A 208 4.68 15.93 3.30
C MET A 208 3.56 16.20 2.29
N GLU A 209 3.93 16.31 1.02
CA GLU A 209 2.97 16.50 -0.05
C GLU A 209 2.41 15.14 -0.47
N CYS A 210 1.14 14.88 -0.16
CA CYS A 210 0.46 13.64 -0.52
C CYS A 210 -0.12 13.75 -1.94
N ILE A 211 0.29 12.85 -2.82
CA ILE A 211 -0.07 12.85 -4.24
C ILE A 211 -0.85 11.58 -4.53
N LYS A 212 -2.00 11.73 -5.21
CA LYS A 212 -2.69 10.60 -5.83
C LYS A 212 -2.04 10.33 -7.19
N PRO A 213 -1.29 9.22 -7.37
CA PRO A 213 -0.65 8.96 -8.66
C PRO A 213 -1.69 8.65 -9.74
N SER A 214 -1.41 9.17 -10.94
CA SER A 214 -2.07 8.72 -12.16
C SER A 214 -1.68 7.27 -12.44
N LEU A 215 -2.61 6.49 -12.97
CA LEU A 215 -2.33 5.12 -13.40
C LEU A 215 -1.29 5.14 -14.52
N ALA A 216 -0.27 4.27 -14.45
CA ALA A 216 0.70 4.13 -15.53
C ALA A 216 -0.03 3.80 -16.85
N ARG A 217 0.37 4.45 -17.94
CA ARG A 217 -0.19 4.14 -19.26
C ARG A 217 0.50 2.91 -19.82
N GLU A 218 -0.13 2.24 -20.75
CA GLU A 218 0.44 1.11 -21.48
C GLU A 218 1.83 1.45 -22.07
N LYS A 219 1.97 2.65 -22.64
CA LYS A 219 3.25 3.18 -23.13
C LYS A 219 4.31 3.36 -22.05
N ASP A 220 3.91 3.67 -20.81
CA ASP A 220 4.85 3.76 -19.69
C ASP A 220 5.36 2.36 -19.32
N LEU A 221 4.49 1.34 -19.33
CA LEU A 221 4.84 -0.07 -19.05
C LEU A 221 5.74 -0.68 -20.14
N GLY A 222 5.42 -0.41 -21.41
CA GLY A 222 6.16 -0.88 -22.59
C GLY A 222 7.58 -0.30 -22.75
N ARG A 223 8.00 0.61 -21.87
CA ARG A 223 9.40 1.09 -21.84
C ARG A 223 10.39 0.01 -21.41
N PHE A 224 9.92 -0.99 -20.67
CA PHE A 224 10.72 -2.14 -20.25
C PHE A 224 10.08 -3.44 -20.70
N HIS A 225 8.80 -3.62 -20.37
CA HIS A 225 8.09 -4.87 -20.64
C HIS A 225 7.77 -5.03 -22.13
N THR A 226 7.70 -6.27 -22.61
CA THR A 226 7.32 -6.54 -24.00
C THR A 226 5.85 -6.22 -24.24
N ASP A 227 5.54 -5.70 -25.44
CA ASP A 227 4.18 -5.28 -25.81
C ASP A 227 3.15 -6.42 -25.63
N ASP A 228 3.54 -7.65 -25.98
CA ASP A 228 2.69 -8.83 -25.85
C ASP A 228 2.42 -9.23 -24.40
N TYR A 229 3.38 -9.04 -23.49
CA TYR A 229 3.20 -9.26 -22.07
C TYR A 229 2.28 -8.21 -21.44
N VAL A 230 2.48 -6.93 -21.79
CA VAL A 230 1.61 -5.83 -21.32
C VAL A 230 0.18 -6.02 -21.83
N GLN A 231 0.01 -6.40 -23.10
CA GLN A 231 -1.30 -6.68 -23.67
C GLN A 231 -1.95 -7.88 -22.98
N PHE A 232 -1.20 -8.95 -22.68
CA PHE A 232 -1.71 -10.07 -21.89
C PHE A 232 -2.21 -9.63 -20.51
N LEU A 233 -1.41 -8.87 -19.75
CA LEU A 233 -1.82 -8.38 -18.43
C LEU A 233 -3.10 -7.53 -18.48
N LYS A 234 -3.29 -6.79 -19.57
CA LYS A 234 -4.48 -5.96 -19.80
C LYS A 234 -5.73 -6.78 -20.13
N GLU A 235 -5.57 -7.91 -20.81
CA GLU A 235 -6.68 -8.75 -21.26
C GLU A 235 -7.08 -9.82 -20.24
N VAL A 236 -6.11 -10.33 -19.48
CA VAL A 236 -6.32 -11.44 -18.55
C VAL A 236 -7.23 -11.03 -17.40
N THR A 237 -8.27 -11.82 -17.19
CA THR A 237 -9.27 -11.65 -16.13
C THR A 237 -9.63 -13.02 -15.57
N PRO A 238 -10.20 -13.10 -14.34
CA PRO A 238 -10.59 -14.39 -13.78
C PRO A 238 -11.54 -15.20 -14.69
N GLN A 239 -12.35 -14.53 -15.51
CA GLN A 239 -13.28 -15.16 -16.46
C GLN A 239 -12.56 -15.69 -17.71
N LYS A 240 -11.57 -14.95 -18.22
CA LYS A 240 -10.83 -15.32 -19.45
C LYS A 240 -9.63 -16.23 -19.21
N GLN A 241 -9.20 -16.40 -17.95
CA GLN A 241 -7.95 -17.09 -17.62
C GLN A 241 -7.87 -18.55 -18.12
N GLN A 242 -9.00 -19.21 -18.38
CA GLN A 242 -9.06 -20.58 -18.92
C GLN A 242 -8.90 -20.63 -20.44
N GLU A 243 -9.24 -19.54 -21.13
CA GLU A 243 -9.03 -19.40 -22.58
C GLU A 243 -7.56 -19.06 -22.89
N MET A 244 -6.87 -18.43 -21.92
CA MET A 244 -5.51 -17.91 -22.05
C MET A 244 -4.44 -18.82 -21.41
N LEU A 245 -4.65 -20.14 -21.36
CA LEU A 245 -3.74 -21.06 -20.66
C LEU A 245 -2.32 -21.08 -21.25
N ARG A 246 -2.17 -20.85 -22.57
CA ARG A 246 -0.85 -20.84 -23.22
C ARG A 246 -0.06 -19.61 -22.82
N GLU A 247 -0.70 -18.45 -22.84
CA GLU A 247 -0.16 -17.15 -22.45
C GLU A 247 0.18 -17.14 -20.96
N ARG A 248 -0.72 -17.66 -20.11
CA ARG A 248 -0.47 -17.82 -18.67
C ARG A 248 0.79 -18.61 -18.36
N ARG A 249 0.98 -19.75 -19.02
CA ARG A 249 2.21 -20.55 -18.87
C ARG A 249 3.44 -19.81 -19.40
N ARG A 250 3.30 -19.15 -20.56
CA ARG A 250 4.40 -18.39 -21.18
C ARG A 250 4.87 -17.22 -20.32
N PHE A 251 3.94 -16.54 -19.67
CA PHE A 251 4.19 -15.32 -18.90
C PHE A 251 4.26 -15.55 -17.38
N ASN A 252 4.28 -16.83 -16.96
CA ASN A 252 4.36 -17.26 -15.57
C ASN A 252 3.27 -16.66 -14.66
N VAL A 253 2.03 -16.62 -15.15
CA VAL A 253 0.85 -16.12 -14.41
C VAL A 253 -0.12 -17.28 -14.14
N GLY A 254 -0.15 -17.72 -12.90
CA GLY A 254 -0.94 -18.87 -12.48
C GLY A 254 -0.87 -19.12 -10.98
N ASP A 255 0.16 -19.85 -10.56
CA ASP A 255 0.30 -20.36 -9.19
C ASP A 255 0.67 -19.21 -8.22
N ASP A 256 1.96 -18.93 -8.06
CA ASP A 256 2.43 -17.85 -7.17
C ASP A 256 2.03 -16.46 -7.68
N CYS A 257 1.81 -16.29 -8.98
CA CYS A 257 1.33 -15.03 -9.55
C CYS A 257 -0.10 -15.21 -10.09
N PRO A 258 -1.14 -15.20 -9.23
CA PRO A 258 -2.51 -15.51 -9.61
C PRO A 258 -3.13 -14.45 -10.52
N VAL A 259 -4.20 -14.84 -11.22
CA VAL A 259 -5.11 -13.90 -11.89
C VAL A 259 -6.20 -13.51 -10.90
N PHE A 260 -6.39 -12.21 -10.68
CA PHE A 260 -7.44 -11.68 -9.80
C PHE A 260 -8.10 -10.44 -10.40
N ASP A 261 -9.27 -10.08 -9.89
CA ASP A 261 -10.02 -8.92 -10.36
C ASP A 261 -9.24 -7.61 -10.15
N GLY A 262 -9.09 -6.84 -11.23
CA GLY A 262 -8.33 -5.59 -11.20
C GLY A 262 -6.80 -5.75 -11.23
N LEU A 263 -6.25 -6.93 -11.54
CA LEU A 263 -4.81 -7.17 -11.67
C LEU A 263 -4.08 -6.07 -12.47
N TYR A 264 -4.58 -5.74 -13.66
CA TYR A 264 -3.94 -4.73 -14.51
C TYR A 264 -3.95 -3.33 -13.87
N ASP A 265 -5.05 -2.94 -13.22
CA ASP A 265 -5.14 -1.64 -12.56
C ASP A 265 -4.30 -1.58 -11.27
N PHE A 266 -4.14 -2.70 -10.58
CA PHE A 266 -3.15 -2.84 -9.50
C PHE A 266 -1.74 -2.58 -10.04
N CYS A 267 -1.36 -3.25 -11.13
CA CYS A 267 -0.09 -3.04 -11.83
C CYS A 267 0.17 -1.57 -12.18
N ARG A 268 -0.84 -0.92 -12.76
CA ARG A 268 -0.76 0.48 -13.16
C ARG A 268 -0.71 1.44 -11.99
N THR A 269 -1.33 1.08 -10.86
CA THR A 269 -1.37 1.90 -9.65
C THR A 269 0.01 2.05 -9.05
N TYR A 270 0.69 0.94 -8.74
CA TYR A 270 2.02 1.02 -8.12
C TYR A 270 3.09 1.52 -9.11
N ALA A 271 3.02 1.11 -10.39
CA ALA A 271 3.94 1.60 -11.41
C ALA A 271 3.79 3.12 -11.64
N GLY A 272 2.55 3.62 -11.63
CA GLY A 272 2.26 5.05 -11.75
C GLY A 272 2.84 5.87 -10.60
N GLY A 273 2.79 5.34 -9.38
CA GLY A 273 3.41 5.94 -8.20
C GLY A 273 4.92 6.08 -8.35
N SER A 274 5.62 5.00 -8.70
CA SER A 274 7.09 4.99 -8.82
C SER A 274 7.57 5.88 -9.96
N VAL A 275 6.88 5.85 -11.12
CA VAL A 275 7.23 6.69 -12.27
C VAL A 275 6.90 8.17 -12.03
N CYS A 276 5.74 8.54 -11.44
CA CYS A 276 5.48 9.95 -11.10
C CYS A 276 6.48 10.42 -10.01
N GLY A 277 6.84 9.56 -9.04
CA GLY A 277 7.91 9.86 -8.06
C GLY A 277 9.26 10.17 -8.71
N ALA A 278 9.73 9.31 -9.62
CA ALA A 278 10.96 9.54 -10.37
C ALA A 278 10.93 10.84 -11.20
N ARG A 279 9.80 11.15 -11.86
CA ARG A 279 9.60 12.43 -12.57
C ARG A 279 9.74 13.62 -11.63
N LYS A 280 9.12 13.57 -10.44
CA LYS A 280 9.23 14.66 -9.46
C LYS A 280 10.65 14.86 -8.94
N LEU A 281 11.45 13.80 -8.86
CA LEU A 281 12.87 13.89 -8.50
C LEU A 281 13.69 14.53 -9.63
N ASN A 282 13.51 14.11 -10.88
CA ASN A 282 14.15 14.71 -12.07
C ASN A 282 13.82 16.21 -12.19
N ASP A 283 12.53 16.55 -12.04
CA ASP A 283 12.04 17.94 -12.07
C ASP A 283 12.50 18.78 -10.86
N LYS A 284 13.22 18.18 -9.90
CA LYS A 284 13.68 18.80 -8.64
C LYS A 284 12.54 19.37 -7.81
N LEU A 285 11.36 18.76 -7.91
CA LEU A 285 10.15 19.15 -7.19
C LEU A 285 10.03 18.52 -5.81
N CYS A 286 10.87 17.53 -5.49
CA CYS A 286 11.10 16.97 -4.16
C CYS A 286 12.54 16.43 -4.04
N ASP A 287 12.99 16.22 -2.80
CA ASP A 287 14.27 15.56 -2.51
C ASP A 287 14.08 14.07 -2.21
N ILE A 288 12.91 13.71 -1.66
CA ILE A 288 12.52 12.33 -1.36
C ILE A 288 11.11 12.08 -1.91
N ALA A 289 10.96 11.01 -2.68
CA ALA A 289 9.66 10.50 -3.12
C ALA A 289 9.41 9.13 -2.44
N ILE A 290 8.20 8.88 -1.98
CA ILE A 290 7.82 7.65 -1.28
C ILE A 290 6.64 6.99 -1.97
N ASN A 291 6.77 5.73 -2.39
CA ASN A 291 5.68 4.91 -2.91
C ASN A 291 5.70 3.50 -2.30
N TRP A 292 5.02 3.32 -1.17
CA TRP A 292 4.93 2.03 -0.48
C TRP A 292 4.14 0.96 -1.25
N ALA A 293 3.39 1.34 -2.29
CA ALA A 293 2.70 0.36 -3.14
C ALA A 293 3.64 -0.32 -4.15
N GLY A 294 4.77 0.32 -4.49
CA GLY A 294 5.76 -0.18 -5.43
C GLY A 294 6.82 -1.06 -4.77
N GLY A 295 7.93 -1.28 -5.49
CA GLY A 295 9.03 -2.11 -5.03
C GLY A 295 8.95 -3.58 -5.50
N LEU A 296 8.25 -3.84 -6.60
CA LEU A 296 7.99 -5.19 -7.11
C LEU A 296 9.18 -5.69 -7.96
N HIS A 297 10.25 -6.08 -7.26
CA HIS A 297 11.58 -6.31 -7.85
C HIS A 297 11.77 -7.60 -8.64
N HIS A 298 10.88 -8.60 -8.51
CA HIS A 298 11.01 -9.89 -9.17
C HIS A 298 10.47 -9.91 -10.60
N ALA A 299 9.61 -8.95 -10.97
CA ALA A 299 9.01 -8.91 -12.29
C ALA A 299 10.09 -8.80 -13.38
N LYS A 300 9.99 -9.66 -14.39
CA LYS A 300 10.94 -9.76 -15.48
C LYS A 300 10.46 -8.97 -16.70
N LYS A 301 11.28 -8.94 -17.75
CA LYS A 301 10.93 -8.22 -18.99
C LYS A 301 9.65 -8.75 -19.63
N CYS A 302 9.43 -10.06 -19.60
CA CYS A 302 8.33 -10.72 -20.29
C CYS A 302 7.67 -11.82 -19.44
N GLU A 303 7.76 -11.79 -18.12
CA GLU A 303 7.07 -12.74 -17.24
C GLU A 303 6.90 -12.17 -15.83
N ALA A 304 5.85 -12.65 -15.15
CA ALA A 304 5.68 -12.42 -13.72
C ALA A 304 6.59 -13.36 -12.92
N SER A 305 6.94 -12.97 -11.70
CA SER A 305 7.71 -13.82 -10.78
C SER A 305 7.55 -13.31 -9.36
N GLY A 306 7.51 -14.19 -8.35
CA GLY A 306 7.52 -13.82 -6.94
C GLY A 306 6.49 -12.74 -6.57
N PHE A 307 5.22 -12.93 -6.94
CA PHE A 307 4.10 -11.98 -6.74
C PHE A 307 4.16 -10.68 -7.55
N CYS A 308 5.19 -10.51 -8.38
CA CYS A 308 5.48 -9.29 -9.13
C CYS A 308 5.13 -9.47 -10.62
N TYR A 309 4.36 -8.54 -11.18
CA TYR A 309 3.92 -8.57 -12.58
C TYR A 309 4.57 -7.46 -13.41
N VAL A 310 4.60 -6.22 -12.90
CA VAL A 310 5.29 -5.09 -13.53
C VAL A 310 6.44 -4.67 -12.64
N ASN A 311 7.62 -4.46 -13.21
CA ASN A 311 8.79 -3.98 -12.50
C ASN A 311 8.78 -2.45 -12.45
N ASP A 312 8.07 -1.89 -11.48
CA ASP A 312 7.96 -0.45 -11.31
C ASP A 312 9.30 0.24 -10.98
N ILE A 313 10.21 -0.51 -10.35
CA ILE A 313 11.56 -0.05 -10.03
C ILE A 313 12.34 0.20 -11.31
N VAL A 314 12.37 -0.77 -12.24
CA VAL A 314 13.06 -0.60 -13.52
C VAL A 314 12.48 0.58 -14.30
N LEU A 315 11.16 0.73 -14.34
CA LEU A 315 10.50 1.87 -14.99
C LEU A 315 10.88 3.20 -14.34
N ALA A 316 10.96 3.27 -13.01
CA ALA A 316 11.39 4.45 -12.28
C ALA A 316 12.87 4.79 -12.52
N ILE A 317 13.76 3.78 -12.53
CA ILE A 317 15.18 3.96 -12.84
C ILE A 317 15.36 4.46 -14.28
N LEU A 318 14.63 3.90 -15.26
CA LEU A 318 14.64 4.39 -16.64
C LEU A 318 14.16 5.84 -16.76
N GLU A 319 13.27 6.30 -15.88
CA GLU A 319 12.92 7.71 -15.80
C GLU A 319 14.06 8.55 -15.21
N LEU A 320 14.64 8.14 -14.08
CA LEU A 320 15.78 8.82 -13.45
C LEU A 320 16.99 8.95 -14.39
N LEU A 321 17.26 7.93 -15.20
CA LEU A 321 18.35 7.92 -16.18
C LEU A 321 18.21 8.96 -17.31
N LYS A 322 17.08 9.66 -17.42
CA LYS A 322 16.97 10.82 -18.33
C LYS A 322 17.86 11.98 -17.87
N ASP A 323 17.94 12.20 -16.56
CA ASP A 323 18.62 13.37 -15.97
C ASP A 323 19.86 12.99 -15.15
N HIS A 324 19.97 11.72 -14.75
CA HIS A 324 21.04 11.21 -13.92
C HIS A 324 21.96 10.24 -14.71
N GLU A 325 23.25 10.55 -14.76
CA GLU A 325 24.25 9.69 -15.42
C GLU A 325 24.35 8.31 -14.75
N ARG A 326 24.25 8.29 -13.42
CA ARG A 326 24.43 7.11 -12.55
C ARG A 326 23.31 7.07 -11.52
N VAL A 327 22.56 5.97 -11.51
CA VAL A 327 21.49 5.69 -10.54
C VAL A 327 21.89 4.49 -9.70
N LEU A 328 21.86 4.63 -8.38
CA LEU A 328 22.11 3.52 -7.47
C LEU A 328 20.78 2.89 -7.05
N TYR A 329 20.66 1.58 -7.22
CA TYR A 329 19.58 0.78 -6.68
C TYR A 329 20.08 0.02 -5.44
N VAL A 330 19.37 0.15 -4.33
CA VAL A 330 19.66 -0.53 -3.07
C VAL A 330 18.42 -1.34 -2.67
N ASP A 331 18.64 -2.60 -2.31
CA ASP A 331 17.58 -3.55 -2.00
C ASP A 331 17.83 -4.19 -0.62
N ILE A 332 16.87 -4.02 0.28
CA ILE A 332 16.88 -4.59 1.64
C ILE A 332 15.70 -5.54 1.91
N ASP A 333 15.04 -5.99 0.84
CA ASP A 333 14.16 -7.16 0.87
C ASP A 333 14.95 -8.41 1.26
N ILE A 334 14.31 -9.39 1.88
CA ILE A 334 15.03 -10.65 2.19
C ILE A 334 15.38 -11.44 0.93
N HIS A 335 14.63 -11.25 -0.16
CA HIS A 335 14.87 -11.91 -1.44
C HIS A 335 15.82 -11.10 -2.31
N HIS A 336 16.60 -11.79 -3.15
CA HIS A 336 17.44 -11.12 -4.13
C HIS A 336 16.60 -10.32 -5.14
N GLY A 337 16.94 -9.05 -5.35
CA GLY A 337 16.34 -8.13 -6.33
C GLY A 337 16.65 -8.46 -7.79
N ASP A 338 16.39 -9.70 -8.18
CA ASP A 338 16.84 -10.34 -9.42
C ASP A 338 16.28 -9.70 -10.69
N GLY A 339 15.02 -9.25 -10.72
CA GLY A 339 14.45 -8.58 -11.89
C GLY A 339 15.09 -7.23 -12.19
N VAL A 340 15.47 -6.49 -11.14
CA VAL A 340 16.18 -5.21 -11.29
C VAL A 340 17.64 -5.44 -11.69
N GLU A 341 18.30 -6.40 -11.05
CA GLU A 341 19.67 -6.79 -11.42
C GLU A 341 19.75 -7.25 -12.87
N GLU A 342 18.86 -8.14 -13.32
CA GLU A 342 18.83 -8.64 -14.69
C GLU A 342 18.63 -7.51 -15.71
N ALA A 343 17.73 -6.57 -15.43
CA ALA A 343 17.44 -5.45 -16.32
C ALA A 343 18.66 -4.55 -16.58
N PHE A 344 19.59 -4.47 -15.63
CA PHE A 344 20.75 -3.59 -15.68
C PHE A 344 22.11 -4.32 -15.67
N TYR A 345 22.12 -5.64 -15.80
CA TYR A 345 23.31 -6.50 -15.64
C TYR A 345 24.48 -6.17 -16.60
N LEU A 346 24.18 -5.49 -17.71
CA LEU A 346 25.12 -5.15 -18.78
C LEU A 346 25.52 -3.67 -18.84
N THR A 347 25.06 -2.83 -17.91
CA THR A 347 25.32 -1.38 -17.90
C THR A 347 26.07 -0.92 -16.66
N ASP A 348 26.89 0.12 -16.80
CA ASP A 348 27.55 0.84 -15.71
C ASP A 348 26.74 2.05 -15.20
N ARG A 349 25.70 2.46 -15.94
CA ARG A 349 24.82 3.57 -15.57
C ARG A 349 23.88 3.28 -14.40
N VAL A 350 23.73 2.02 -14.03
CA VAL A 350 22.98 1.59 -12.85
C VAL A 350 23.82 0.61 -12.07
N MET A 351 23.99 0.86 -10.78
CA MET A 351 24.57 -0.12 -9.86
C MET A 351 23.46 -0.74 -9.02
N THR A 352 23.40 -2.07 -8.96
CA THR A 352 22.47 -2.81 -8.09
C THR A 352 23.20 -3.34 -6.87
N VAL A 353 22.66 -3.09 -5.68
CA VAL A 353 23.20 -3.61 -4.43
C VAL A 353 22.08 -4.28 -3.64
N SER A 354 22.18 -5.59 -3.43
CA SER A 354 21.13 -6.36 -2.75
C SER A 354 21.68 -7.13 -1.56
N PHE A 355 20.98 -7.05 -0.43
CA PHE A 355 21.28 -7.76 0.80
C PHE A 355 20.17 -8.78 1.08
N HIS A 356 20.46 -10.06 0.92
CA HIS A 356 19.41 -11.07 0.86
C HIS A 356 19.85 -12.40 1.44
N LYS A 357 18.87 -13.24 1.80
CA LYS A 357 19.13 -14.64 2.10
C LYS A 357 19.58 -15.36 0.83
N PHE A 358 20.63 -16.18 0.93
CA PHE A 358 21.14 -16.97 -0.20
C PHE A 358 21.31 -18.44 0.18
N GLY A 359 21.24 -19.33 -0.81
CA GLY A 359 21.24 -20.80 -0.64
C GLY A 359 19.96 -21.42 -1.19
N ASP A 360 19.36 -22.36 -0.45
CA ASP A 360 18.06 -22.94 -0.79
C ASP A 360 16.92 -21.95 -0.46
N TYR A 361 16.82 -20.88 -1.26
CA TYR A 361 15.86 -19.80 -1.07
C TYR A 361 15.51 -19.13 -2.41
N PHE A 362 14.27 -18.65 -2.53
CA PHE A 362 13.85 -17.90 -3.72
C PHE A 362 14.62 -16.56 -3.82
N PRO A 363 15.02 -16.11 -5.02
CA PRO A 363 14.82 -16.69 -6.35
C PRO A 363 15.95 -17.65 -6.82
N GLY A 364 16.92 -17.97 -5.97
CA GLY A 364 18.05 -18.84 -6.30
C GLY A 364 19.21 -18.15 -7.05
N THR A 365 19.17 -16.82 -7.20
CA THR A 365 20.23 -15.98 -7.76
C THR A 365 20.79 -15.04 -6.70
N GLY A 366 21.83 -14.25 -7.02
CA GLY A 366 22.44 -13.31 -6.07
C GLY A 366 23.66 -13.90 -5.34
N ASP A 367 24.38 -14.81 -5.98
CA ASP A 367 25.63 -15.32 -5.42
C ASP A 367 26.66 -14.17 -5.32
N ILE A 368 27.59 -14.23 -4.38
CA ILE A 368 28.70 -13.27 -4.28
C ILE A 368 29.55 -13.17 -5.57
N ARG A 369 29.45 -14.18 -6.44
CA ARG A 369 30.11 -14.25 -7.75
C ARG A 369 29.32 -13.57 -8.87
N ASP A 370 28.04 -13.30 -8.66
CA ASP A 370 27.18 -12.57 -9.60
C ASP A 370 27.52 -11.08 -9.50
N ILE A 371 28.42 -10.65 -10.38
CA ILE A 371 29.04 -9.31 -10.34
C ILE A 371 28.74 -8.49 -11.59
N GLY A 372 27.74 -8.85 -12.38
CA GLY A 372 27.46 -8.20 -13.66
C GLY A 372 28.36 -8.70 -14.80
N TYR A 373 28.05 -8.27 -16.03
CA TYR A 373 28.77 -8.71 -17.22
C TYR A 373 29.03 -7.56 -18.21
N GLY A 374 30.06 -7.70 -19.05
CA GLY A 374 30.42 -6.65 -20.01
C GLY A 374 30.73 -5.32 -19.34
N LYS A 375 30.03 -4.25 -19.74
CA LYS A 375 30.17 -2.92 -19.10
C LYS A 375 29.61 -2.88 -17.68
N GLY A 376 28.63 -3.73 -17.35
CA GLY A 376 28.05 -3.83 -16.01
C GLY A 376 28.89 -4.66 -15.03
N LYS A 377 30.04 -5.20 -15.44
CA LYS A 377 30.91 -5.95 -14.53
C LYS A 377 31.41 -5.06 -13.39
N TYR A 378 31.27 -5.54 -12.16
CA TYR A 378 31.45 -4.85 -10.88
C TYR A 378 30.35 -3.83 -10.50
N TYR A 379 29.28 -3.71 -11.29
CA TYR A 379 28.12 -2.86 -10.99
C TYR A 379 26.92 -3.63 -10.44
N SER A 380 27.04 -4.96 -10.28
CA SER A 380 26.11 -5.77 -9.48
C SER A 380 26.84 -6.23 -8.21
N VAL A 381 26.28 -5.92 -7.05
CA VAL A 381 26.88 -6.16 -5.73
C VAL A 381 25.90 -6.96 -4.89
N ASN A 382 26.16 -8.26 -4.76
CA ASN A 382 25.31 -9.18 -4.02
C ASN A 382 25.90 -9.53 -2.67
N VAL A 383 25.12 -9.32 -1.61
CA VAL A 383 25.48 -9.60 -0.22
C VAL A 383 24.67 -10.80 0.27
N PRO A 384 25.14 -12.05 0.01
CA PRO A 384 24.45 -13.24 0.45
C PRO A 384 24.59 -13.43 1.97
N LEU A 385 23.46 -13.69 2.62
CA LEU A 385 23.33 -13.84 4.06
C LEU A 385 22.61 -15.15 4.43
N GLU A 386 22.76 -15.57 5.67
CA GLU A 386 22.14 -16.76 6.27
C GLU A 386 20.98 -16.35 7.19
N ASP A 387 20.22 -17.33 7.69
CA ASP A 387 19.08 -17.10 8.58
C ASP A 387 19.46 -16.34 9.86
N GLY A 388 18.47 -15.61 10.39
CA GLY A 388 18.53 -15.04 11.74
C GLY A 388 19.45 -13.84 11.90
N ILE A 389 19.88 -13.19 10.82
CA ILE A 389 20.71 -11.98 10.92
C ILE A 389 20.01 -10.92 11.81
N ASP A 390 20.77 -10.39 12.77
CA ASP A 390 20.34 -9.33 13.69
C ASP A 390 20.76 -7.94 13.20
N ASP A 391 20.24 -6.90 13.86
CA ASP A 391 20.48 -5.49 13.53
C ASP A 391 21.98 -5.16 13.47
N ASP A 392 22.76 -5.59 14.48
CA ASP A 392 24.19 -5.29 14.59
C ASP A 392 24.99 -5.93 13.44
N SER A 393 24.73 -7.21 13.16
CA SER A 393 25.36 -7.96 12.07
C SER A 393 24.99 -7.38 10.70
N TYR A 394 23.72 -6.98 10.54
CA TYR A 394 23.25 -6.37 9.30
C TYR A 394 23.93 -5.01 9.07
N HIS A 395 24.01 -4.16 10.09
CA HIS A 395 24.67 -2.84 9.98
C HIS A 395 26.17 -2.94 9.77
N PHE A 396 26.79 -3.97 10.35
CA PHE A 396 28.20 -4.29 10.14
C PHE A 396 28.51 -4.61 8.66
N MET A 397 27.56 -5.18 7.93
CA MET A 397 27.64 -5.38 6.49
C MET A 397 27.23 -4.12 5.71
N PHE A 398 26.04 -3.60 6.00
CA PHE A 398 25.40 -2.54 5.24
C PHE A 398 26.21 -1.25 5.21
N LYS A 399 26.58 -0.69 6.38
CA LYS A 399 27.20 0.65 6.46
C LYS A 399 28.56 0.71 5.76
N PRO A 400 29.50 -0.25 5.94
CA PRO A 400 30.78 -0.23 5.23
C PRO A 400 30.65 -0.42 3.72
N ILE A 401 29.81 -1.36 3.28
CA ILE A 401 29.59 -1.65 1.85
C ILE A 401 28.97 -0.42 1.18
N MET A 402 27.87 0.10 1.73
CA MET A 402 27.18 1.24 1.14
C MET A 402 28.01 2.53 1.16
N ARG A 403 28.84 2.74 2.20
CA ARG A 403 29.81 3.85 2.19
C ARG A 403 30.77 3.74 1.02
N LYS A 404 31.32 2.54 0.78
CA LYS A 404 32.27 2.33 -0.32
C LYS A 404 31.59 2.47 -1.68
N VAL A 405 30.37 1.95 -1.83
CA VAL A 405 29.53 2.13 -3.02
C VAL A 405 29.35 3.61 -3.32
N MET A 406 28.89 4.41 -2.35
CA MET A 406 28.68 5.84 -2.55
C MET A 406 29.97 6.58 -2.90
N GLU A 407 31.10 6.17 -2.34
CA GLU A 407 32.42 6.73 -2.62
C GLU A 407 32.89 6.46 -4.05
N VAL A 408 32.82 5.21 -4.52
CA VAL A 408 33.40 4.82 -5.82
C VAL A 408 32.45 4.99 -6.99
N TYR A 409 31.15 4.80 -6.76
CA TYR A 409 30.13 4.91 -7.80
C TYR A 409 29.63 6.35 -7.99
N ASP A 410 29.67 7.16 -6.93
CA ASP A 410 29.21 8.56 -6.93
C ASP A 410 27.85 8.74 -7.66
N PRO A 411 26.77 8.07 -7.18
CA PRO A 411 25.47 8.12 -7.82
C PRO A 411 24.83 9.51 -7.68
N LYS A 412 24.00 9.88 -8.66
CA LYS A 412 23.28 11.17 -8.66
C LYS A 412 21.80 11.05 -8.29
N ALA A 413 21.29 9.82 -8.18
CA ALA A 413 20.00 9.49 -7.59
C ALA A 413 20.06 8.08 -6.98
N VAL A 414 19.24 7.82 -5.98
CA VAL A 414 19.11 6.53 -5.30
C VAL A 414 17.66 6.07 -5.35
N VAL A 415 17.47 4.79 -5.68
CA VAL A 415 16.23 4.06 -5.45
C VAL A 415 16.50 3.04 -4.35
N LEU A 416 15.79 3.14 -3.23
CA LEU A 416 15.88 2.20 -2.12
C LEU A 416 14.56 1.44 -2.01
N GLN A 417 14.61 0.15 -2.29
CA GLN A 417 13.52 -0.79 -2.05
C GLN A 417 13.56 -1.20 -0.57
N CYS A 418 12.46 -1.02 0.14
CA CYS A 418 12.34 -1.24 1.59
C CYS A 418 11.44 -2.45 1.87
N GLY A 419 11.76 -3.59 1.27
CA GLY A 419 11.11 -4.87 1.52
C GLY A 419 11.09 -5.19 3.00
N ALA A 420 9.89 -5.43 3.55
CA ALA A 420 9.67 -5.57 4.98
C ALA A 420 9.59 -7.03 5.45
N ASP A 421 9.86 -7.99 4.56
CA ASP A 421 10.00 -9.42 4.87
C ASP A 421 11.37 -9.78 5.44
N SER A 422 12.34 -8.86 5.42
CA SER A 422 13.59 -8.97 6.18
C SER A 422 13.41 -8.72 7.69
N LEU A 423 12.19 -8.34 8.13
CA LEU A 423 11.88 -8.13 9.54
C LEU A 423 11.71 -9.45 10.32
N SER A 424 12.00 -9.37 11.61
CA SER A 424 11.71 -10.43 12.57
C SER A 424 10.21 -10.78 12.60
N GLY A 425 9.93 -12.09 12.61
CA GLY A 425 8.57 -12.62 12.68
C GLY A 425 7.75 -12.40 11.41
N ASP A 426 8.40 -12.19 10.26
CA ASP A 426 7.73 -12.28 8.97
C ASP A 426 7.21 -13.71 8.70
N ARG A 427 6.16 -13.85 7.87
CA ARG A 427 5.56 -15.17 7.57
C ARG A 427 6.38 -16.00 6.59
N LEU A 428 7.14 -15.38 5.70
CA LEU A 428 7.97 -16.04 4.69
C LEU A 428 9.47 -15.81 4.95
N GLY A 429 9.82 -14.63 5.45
CA GLY A 429 11.18 -14.26 5.77
C GLY A 429 11.72 -14.96 7.01
N CYS A 430 13.03 -15.18 7.04
CA CYS A 430 13.74 -15.81 8.15
C CYS A 430 14.94 -14.98 8.65
N PHE A 431 14.86 -13.65 8.52
CA PHE A 431 15.76 -12.72 9.22
C PHE A 431 15.20 -12.31 10.58
N ASN A 432 16.00 -11.60 11.36
CA ASN A 432 15.64 -11.17 12.72
C ASN A 432 15.79 -9.67 12.93
N LEU A 433 15.59 -8.86 11.87
CA LEU A 433 15.73 -7.40 11.96
C LEU A 433 14.57 -6.76 12.70
N THR A 434 14.86 -5.76 13.52
CA THR A 434 13.84 -4.90 14.11
C THR A 434 13.45 -3.78 13.16
N ILE A 435 12.31 -3.14 13.42
CA ILE A 435 11.89 -1.92 12.69
C ILE A 435 12.95 -0.81 12.79
N LYS A 436 13.65 -0.71 13.92
CA LYS A 436 14.72 0.28 14.09
C LYS A 436 15.96 -0.10 13.28
N GLY A 437 16.35 -1.38 13.30
CA GLY A 437 17.46 -1.90 12.51
C GLY A 437 17.25 -1.70 11.01
N HIS A 438 16.05 -2.03 10.53
CA HIS A 438 15.65 -1.84 9.13
C HIS A 438 15.63 -0.35 8.76
N GLY A 439 14.95 0.51 9.53
CA GLY A 439 14.89 1.96 9.29
C GLY A 439 16.23 2.70 9.43
N GLU A 440 17.23 2.14 10.11
CA GLU A 440 18.59 2.68 10.15
C GLU A 440 19.27 2.61 8.75
N CYS A 441 18.87 1.67 7.89
CA CYS A 441 19.31 1.61 6.49
C CYS A 441 18.80 2.83 5.71
N VAL A 442 17.50 3.15 5.84
CA VAL A 442 16.90 4.37 5.28
C VAL A 442 17.60 5.61 5.82
N LYS A 443 17.83 5.69 7.13
CA LYS A 443 18.52 6.83 7.76
C LYS A 443 19.94 7.01 7.21
N PHE A 444 20.67 5.91 7.02
CA PHE A 444 22.03 5.92 6.47
C PHE A 444 22.04 6.40 5.01
N MET A 445 21.20 5.83 4.15
CA MET A 445 21.11 6.25 2.74
C MET A 445 20.64 7.69 2.59
N ARG A 446 19.68 8.09 3.43
CA ARG A 446 19.21 9.46 3.53
C ARG A 446 20.34 10.44 3.90
N SER A 447 21.39 10.03 4.61
CA SER A 447 22.48 10.94 5.00
C SER A 447 23.35 11.44 3.83
N PHE A 448 23.33 10.74 2.68
CA PHE A 448 24.16 11.11 1.52
C PHE A 448 23.59 12.26 0.69
N ASN A 449 22.35 12.70 0.95
CA ASN A 449 21.75 13.90 0.34
C ASN A 449 21.72 13.92 -1.19
N VAL A 450 21.38 12.78 -1.78
CA VAL A 450 21.03 12.66 -3.21
C VAL A 450 19.52 12.45 -3.34
N PRO A 451 18.91 12.80 -4.49
CA PRO A 451 17.52 12.45 -4.80
C PRO A 451 17.23 10.98 -4.43
N LEU A 452 16.21 10.75 -3.61
CA LEU A 452 15.92 9.45 -3.03
C LEU A 452 14.48 9.02 -3.30
N LEU A 453 14.31 7.90 -4.01
CA LEU A 453 13.03 7.23 -4.16
C LEU A 453 12.96 6.06 -3.17
N LEU A 454 12.03 6.10 -2.22
CA LEU A 454 11.72 5.02 -1.29
C LEU A 454 10.54 4.21 -1.84
N LEU A 455 10.72 2.91 -1.96
CA LEU A 455 9.70 1.98 -2.45
C LEU A 455 9.39 0.93 -1.37
N GLY A 456 8.23 0.29 -1.49
CA GLY A 456 7.87 -0.86 -0.67
C GLY A 456 8.68 -2.11 -1.05
N GLY A 457 7.98 -3.23 -1.20
CA GLY A 457 8.59 -4.53 -1.44
C GLY A 457 7.79 -5.67 -0.82
N GLY A 458 8.44 -6.78 -0.49
CA GLY A 458 7.88 -7.87 0.29
C GLY A 458 7.46 -7.47 1.71
N GLY A 459 6.95 -8.46 2.46
CA GLY A 459 6.45 -8.28 3.83
C GLY A 459 5.06 -8.87 4.00
N TYR A 460 4.98 -9.92 4.80
CA TYR A 460 3.85 -10.85 4.86
C TYR A 460 3.25 -10.97 6.27
N THR A 461 3.94 -10.47 7.30
CA THR A 461 3.31 -10.10 8.58
C THR A 461 2.82 -8.64 8.51
N ILE A 462 1.62 -8.43 7.93
CA ILE A 462 1.11 -7.11 7.52
C ILE A 462 1.11 -6.01 8.60
N ARG A 463 0.91 -6.39 9.88
CA ARG A 463 1.00 -5.46 11.02
C ARG A 463 2.42 -4.89 11.20
N ASN A 464 3.45 -5.71 10.94
CA ASN A 464 4.85 -5.30 11.03
C ASN A 464 5.26 -4.47 9.81
N VAL A 465 4.73 -4.78 8.62
CA VAL A 465 4.89 -3.96 7.42
C VAL A 465 4.37 -2.54 7.65
N ALA A 466 3.15 -2.42 8.18
CA ALA A 466 2.55 -1.11 8.47
C ALA A 466 3.39 -0.30 9.47
N ARG A 467 3.88 -0.94 10.54
CA ARG A 467 4.78 -0.32 11.52
C ARG A 467 6.09 0.13 10.88
N CYS A 468 6.71 -0.71 10.06
CA CYS A 468 8.00 -0.45 9.42
C CYS A 468 7.93 0.76 8.49
N TRP A 469 7.05 0.71 7.49
CA TRP A 469 6.90 1.80 6.53
C TRP A 469 6.41 3.10 7.17
N CYS A 470 5.62 3.02 8.25
CA CYS A 470 5.28 4.19 9.05
C CYS A 470 6.53 4.82 9.70
N TYR A 471 7.37 4.00 10.34
CA TYR A 471 8.61 4.45 10.97
C TYR A 471 9.62 4.97 9.95
N GLU A 472 9.81 4.29 8.81
CA GLU A 472 10.70 4.73 7.74
C GLU A 472 10.25 6.03 7.09
N THR A 473 8.94 6.27 7.01
CA THR A 473 8.41 7.59 6.61
C THR A 473 8.79 8.66 7.64
N ALA A 474 8.69 8.37 8.94
CA ALA A 474 9.16 9.30 9.97
C ALA A 474 10.68 9.57 9.85
N VAL A 475 11.48 8.55 9.53
CA VAL A 475 12.92 8.68 9.23
C VAL A 475 13.15 9.58 8.01
N ALA A 476 12.39 9.40 6.92
CA ALA A 476 12.45 10.24 5.73
C ALA A 476 12.18 11.72 6.07
N LEU A 477 11.19 11.94 6.94
CA LEU A 477 10.80 13.25 7.45
C LEU A 477 11.70 13.76 8.58
N ASN A 478 12.71 13.01 9.03
CA ASN A 478 13.51 13.36 10.22
C ASN A 478 12.66 13.69 11.46
N LYS A 479 11.64 12.89 11.72
CA LYS A 479 10.75 13.03 12.87
C LYS A 479 10.90 11.82 13.79
N GLU A 480 10.94 12.12 15.08
CA GLU A 480 10.71 11.11 16.10
C GLU A 480 9.20 10.94 16.28
N ILE A 481 8.77 9.70 16.43
CA ILE A 481 7.38 9.33 16.70
C ILE A 481 7.35 8.47 17.96
N PRO A 482 6.30 8.59 18.80
CA PRO A 482 6.19 7.79 20.01
C PRO A 482 6.01 6.31 19.69
N ASP A 483 6.44 5.43 20.59
CA ASP A 483 6.26 3.99 20.46
C ASP A 483 4.82 3.52 20.74
N VAL A 484 3.99 4.39 21.32
CA VAL A 484 2.57 4.09 21.58
C VAL A 484 1.81 4.08 20.27
N MET A 485 1.14 2.96 19.96
CA MET A 485 0.29 2.86 18.77
C MET A 485 -0.92 3.79 18.90
N PRO A 486 -1.15 4.73 17.96
CA PRO A 486 -2.33 5.55 17.96
C PRO A 486 -3.55 4.73 17.53
N TYR A 487 -4.72 5.07 18.07
CA TYR A 487 -5.97 4.48 17.64
C TYR A 487 -6.21 4.74 16.15
N ASN A 488 -6.61 3.72 15.41
CA ASN A 488 -6.85 3.79 13.97
C ASN A 488 -7.84 2.70 13.53
N LYS A 489 -8.30 2.73 12.28
CA LYS A 489 -9.27 1.76 11.74
C LYS A 489 -8.81 0.29 11.87
N TYR A 490 -7.51 0.03 11.93
CA TYR A 490 -6.93 -1.31 12.00
C TYR A 490 -6.30 -1.60 13.38
N TYR A 491 -6.72 -0.88 14.43
CA TYR A 491 -6.04 -0.88 15.73
C TYR A 491 -5.84 -2.29 16.32
N ASP A 492 -6.84 -3.15 16.19
CA ASP A 492 -6.81 -4.50 16.78
C ASP A 492 -5.77 -5.43 16.15
N TYR A 493 -5.32 -5.15 14.91
CA TYR A 493 -4.22 -5.89 14.28
C TYR A 493 -2.89 -5.73 15.02
N TYR A 494 -2.76 -4.72 15.88
CA TYR A 494 -1.52 -4.40 16.59
C TYR A 494 -1.48 -4.95 18.02
N GLY A 495 -2.50 -5.69 18.46
CA GLY A 495 -2.53 -6.38 19.74
C GLY A 495 -1.48 -7.51 19.85
N PRO A 496 -1.16 -7.96 21.07
CA PRO A 496 -1.69 -7.45 22.35
C PRO A 496 -0.94 -6.21 22.88
N ASP A 497 0.22 -5.87 22.31
CA ASP A 497 1.12 -4.87 22.90
C ASP A 497 0.77 -3.42 22.53
N PHE A 498 0.11 -3.21 21.38
CA PHE A 498 -0.23 -1.89 20.84
C PHE A 498 0.97 -0.94 20.82
N LYS A 499 2.13 -1.47 20.38
CA LYS A 499 3.38 -0.74 20.16
C LYS A 499 3.75 -0.63 18.70
N LEU A 500 4.50 0.42 18.38
CA LEU A 500 5.12 0.59 17.07
C LEU A 500 6.29 -0.37 16.89
N TYR A 501 7.18 -0.46 17.87
CA TYR A 501 8.37 -1.29 17.78
C TYR A 501 8.07 -2.72 18.24
N ILE A 502 8.62 -3.68 17.51
CA ILE A 502 8.59 -5.10 17.85
C ILE A 502 9.99 -5.53 18.34
N PRO A 503 10.10 -6.34 19.41
CA PRO A 503 11.36 -6.92 19.80
C PRO A 503 11.81 -7.98 18.78
N PRO A 504 13.13 -8.24 18.65
CA PRO A 504 13.61 -9.38 17.89
C PRO A 504 13.22 -10.69 18.57
N SER A 505 13.17 -11.77 17.80
CA SER A 505 12.94 -13.13 18.31
C SER A 505 14.21 -13.74 18.90
N ASN A 506 14.08 -14.89 19.57
CA ASN A 506 15.20 -15.70 20.06
C ASN A 506 15.83 -16.62 18.99
N MET A 507 15.55 -16.39 17.71
CA MET A 507 16.15 -17.13 16.59
C MET A 507 17.68 -17.05 16.63
N GLU A 508 18.35 -18.16 16.33
CA GLU A 508 19.82 -18.21 16.21
C GLU A 508 20.28 -17.42 14.98
N ASN A 509 21.23 -16.50 15.16
CA ASN A 509 21.91 -15.84 14.06
C ASN A 509 22.99 -16.75 13.47
N LYS A 510 22.75 -17.31 12.27
CA LYS A 510 23.68 -18.21 11.58
C LYS A 510 24.83 -17.48 10.87
N ASN A 511 24.82 -16.14 10.87
CA ASN A 511 25.81 -15.30 10.21
C ASN A 511 27.03 -15.05 11.12
N LYS A 512 27.93 -16.04 11.22
CA LYS A 512 29.12 -15.90 12.08
C LYS A 512 29.98 -14.72 11.61
N MET A 513 30.51 -13.94 12.56
CA MET A 513 31.34 -12.76 12.24
C MET A 513 32.50 -13.05 11.29
N ALA A 514 33.16 -14.19 11.41
CA ALA A 514 34.24 -14.58 10.51
C ALA A 514 33.77 -14.78 9.05
N GLN A 515 32.55 -15.28 8.84
CA GLN A 515 31.95 -15.42 7.51
C GLN A 515 31.57 -14.04 6.95
N LEU A 516 30.94 -13.20 7.76
CA LEU A 516 30.58 -11.83 7.37
C LEU A 516 31.81 -10.99 7.00
N GLU A 517 32.88 -11.07 7.78
CA GLU A 517 34.15 -10.39 7.44
C GLU A 517 34.71 -10.86 6.09
N LYS A 518 34.65 -12.16 5.80
CA LYS A 518 35.10 -12.72 4.52
C LYS A 518 34.26 -12.21 3.35
N VAL A 519 32.93 -12.21 3.48
CA VAL A 519 32.01 -11.68 2.46
C VAL A 519 32.27 -10.18 2.25
N LYS A 520 32.27 -9.39 3.34
CA LYS A 520 32.52 -7.94 3.31
C LYS A 520 33.85 -7.61 2.64
N ALA A 521 34.94 -8.29 3.02
CA ALA A 521 36.26 -8.07 2.43
C ALA A 521 36.26 -8.35 0.93
N LYS A 522 35.59 -9.43 0.49
CA LYS A 522 35.48 -9.78 -0.93
C LYS A 522 34.70 -8.73 -1.73
N LEU A 523 33.62 -8.21 -1.17
CA LEU A 523 32.80 -7.18 -1.80
C LEU A 523 33.55 -5.84 -1.89
N LEU A 524 34.26 -5.45 -0.83
CA LEU A 524 35.11 -4.27 -0.85
C LEU A 524 36.26 -4.38 -1.87
N ASP A 525 36.84 -5.58 -2.04
CA ASP A 525 37.83 -5.86 -3.10
C ASP A 525 37.22 -5.75 -4.51
N ASN A 526 35.98 -6.22 -4.71
CA ASN A 526 35.29 -6.03 -5.99
C ASN A 526 35.01 -4.54 -6.27
N LEU A 527 34.51 -3.79 -5.28
CA LEU A 527 34.27 -2.35 -5.41
C LEU A 527 35.54 -1.54 -5.66
N ALA A 528 36.69 -1.98 -5.13
CA ALA A 528 37.98 -1.35 -5.39
C ALA A 528 38.47 -1.49 -6.85
N LYS A 529 37.87 -2.38 -7.64
CA LYS A 529 38.21 -2.58 -9.07
C LYS A 529 37.45 -1.66 -10.01
N LEU A 530 36.42 -0.97 -9.51
CA LEU A 530 35.73 0.05 -10.29
C LEU A 530 36.73 1.17 -10.62
N GLN A 531 36.84 1.51 -11.90
CA GLN A 531 37.65 2.67 -12.31
C GLN A 531 37.04 3.92 -11.68
N HIS A 532 37.87 4.73 -11.02
CA HIS A 532 37.42 5.99 -10.47
C HIS A 532 36.98 6.92 -11.62
N VAL A 533 35.67 7.12 -11.73
CA VAL A 533 34.92 8.08 -12.57
C VAL A 533 35.62 8.52 -13.89
N PRO A 534 35.51 7.75 -14.99
CA PRO A 534 35.59 8.33 -16.32
C PRO A 534 34.26 9.05 -16.64
N SER A 535 34.34 10.19 -17.32
CA SER A 535 33.17 10.92 -17.83
C SER A 535 32.29 10.02 -18.70
N VAL A 536 31.01 9.86 -18.34
CA VAL A 536 30.03 9.16 -19.18
C VAL A 536 29.74 10.04 -20.40
N GLN A 537 29.81 9.48 -21.62
CA GLN A 537 29.41 10.21 -22.83
C GLN A 537 27.91 10.55 -22.75
N PHE A 538 27.58 11.82 -22.96
CA PHE A 538 26.19 12.28 -23.11
C PHE A 538 25.49 11.44 -24.18
N GLN A 539 24.40 10.76 -23.81
CA GLN A 539 23.47 10.15 -24.76
C GLN A 539 22.35 11.15 -25.03
N GLU A 540 21.90 11.24 -26.28
CA GLU A 540 20.72 12.01 -26.64
C GLU A 540 19.52 11.51 -25.82
N THR A 541 18.98 12.39 -24.99
CA THR A 541 17.70 12.19 -24.32
C THR A 541 16.62 12.04 -25.38
N ALA A 542 15.88 10.94 -25.37
CA ALA A 542 14.68 10.82 -26.19
C ALA A 542 13.73 11.99 -25.85
N PRO A 543 13.22 12.74 -26.84
CA PRO A 543 12.38 13.90 -26.57
C PRO A 543 11.11 13.50 -25.81
N ASP A 544 10.80 14.25 -24.75
CA ASP A 544 9.55 14.11 -24.00
C ASP A 544 8.35 14.47 -24.89
N PHE A 545 7.75 13.47 -25.55
CA PHE A 545 6.64 13.69 -26.47
C PHE A 545 5.30 14.07 -25.80
N TYR A 546 5.22 14.15 -24.46
CA TYR A 546 3.99 14.48 -23.75
C TYR A 546 4.27 15.31 -22.48
N ARG A 547 4.59 16.60 -22.65
CA ARG A 547 4.66 17.59 -21.56
C ARG A 547 3.30 18.17 -21.14
N THR A 548 2.20 17.66 -21.67
CA THR A 548 0.86 18.21 -21.46
C THR A 548 -0.15 17.08 -21.24
N GLU A 549 -0.18 16.54 -20.03
CA GLU A 549 -1.40 16.25 -19.27
C GLU A 549 -0.98 15.83 -17.87
N VAL A 550 -1.48 16.59 -16.91
CA VAL A 550 -0.79 16.90 -15.69
C VAL A 550 -0.98 15.77 -14.65
N CYS A 551 0.08 15.39 -13.93
CA CYS A 551 -0.02 14.70 -12.61
C CYS A 551 -0.59 15.73 -11.59
N SER A 552 -1.75 16.37 -11.89
CA SER A 552 -2.39 17.43 -11.08
C SER A 552 -3.90 17.26 -10.87
N ASP A 553 -4.38 16.03 -10.76
CA ASP A 553 -5.60 15.87 -9.97
C ASP A 553 -5.19 15.94 -8.49
N ILE A 554 -4.98 17.17 -8.02
CA ILE A 554 -4.94 17.50 -6.59
C ILE A 554 -6.37 17.30 -6.10
N HIS A 555 -6.74 16.04 -5.86
CA HIS A 555 -7.85 15.73 -5.00
C HIS A 555 -7.29 15.70 -3.58
N LEU A 556 -7.56 16.78 -2.85
CA LEU A 556 -7.44 16.82 -1.39
C LEU A 556 -8.18 15.59 -0.83
N LEU A 557 -7.44 14.72 -0.14
CA LEU A 557 -7.98 13.63 0.68
C LEU A 557 -8.39 14.18 2.05
#